data_AF-A0A7S4MPF2-F1
#
_entry.id   AF-A0A7S4MPF2-F1
#
_cell.length_a   1.000
_cell.length_b   1.000
_cell.length_c   1.000
_cell.angle_alpha   90.00
_cell.angle_beta   90.00
_cell.angle_gamma   90.00
#
_symmetry.space_group_name_H-M   'P 1'
#
loop_
_entity.id
_entity.type
_entity.pdbx_description
1 polymer ?
#
loop_
_entity_poly.entity_id
_entity_poly.type
_entity_poly.pdbx_seq_one_letter_code
_entity_poly.pdbx_strand_id
1 'polypeptide(L)'
;MTSALYCSIWTRKGKLLGRSLASSPLVLISQPFYTTIEKRGFLAQQFSFLQSAPFHAHGVYSRCYCSTQCGKSSLDTSSEPAKAQAKRKPHRFWVSLSNQRDFFDQFARKHKLEQPGDWRNVTYTQVVNEGGGNILQQYSSLLAALEAIYPEHKWNHIRTRVPRKHWYNINNQRKFFDEFAAKRSIRHPSDWNNITYLDIVNEGGKSILNQYSSLFSALAAIYPELEWNIYTSRTQVPKNHWNDIGNIKAFIKQFEKSHNITQDEDWYRISFKQIQQAGGNTLTKKFSSLHDILKAVYPDKKR
;
A
#
# COMPACT_ATOMS: atom_id res chain seq x y z
N MET A 1 44.69 23.56 -34.30
CA MET A 1 43.39 23.64 -35.00
C MET A 1 42.33 23.01 -34.11
N THR A 2 41.73 23.78 -33.21
CA THR A 2 40.54 23.40 -32.44
C THR A 2 39.77 24.68 -32.14
N SER A 3 38.59 24.78 -32.74
CA SER A 3 37.73 25.95 -32.78
C SER A 3 37.10 26.25 -31.42
N ALA A 4 37.13 27.52 -31.04
CA ALA A 4 36.38 28.09 -29.94
C ALA A 4 34.92 28.33 -30.37
N LEU A 5 33.96 27.93 -29.53
CA LEU A 5 32.58 28.37 -29.61
C LEU A 5 32.31 29.39 -28.50
N TYR A 6 32.16 30.64 -28.94
CA TYR A 6 31.60 31.76 -28.19
C TYR A 6 30.10 31.53 -27.96
N CYS A 7 29.62 31.77 -26.74
CA CYS A 7 28.20 31.98 -26.49
C CYS A 7 28.02 33.25 -25.65
N SER A 8 27.38 34.24 -26.25
CA SER A 8 27.26 35.61 -25.77
C SER A 8 26.17 35.76 -24.72
N ILE A 9 26.52 36.48 -23.65
CA ILE A 9 25.66 36.94 -22.57
C ILE A 9 24.81 38.12 -23.07
N TRP A 10 23.50 38.08 -22.81
CA TRP A 10 22.62 39.25 -22.87
C TRP A 10 22.29 39.70 -21.43
N THR A 11 22.61 40.95 -21.11
CA THR A 11 22.16 41.65 -19.89
C THR A 11 21.27 42.84 -20.25
N ARG A 12 20.22 43.09 -19.48
CA ARG A 12 19.44 44.35 -19.56
C ARG A 12 19.08 44.86 -18.16
N LYS A 13 19.75 45.96 -17.76
CA LYS A 13 19.41 47.03 -16.78
C LYS A 13 18.97 46.58 -15.37
N GLY A 14 19.50 47.04 -14.23
CA GLY A 14 20.32 48.21 -13.90
C GLY A 14 19.65 49.01 -12.77
N LYS A 15 20.15 48.89 -11.52
CA LYS A 15 20.28 49.97 -10.52
C LYS A 15 20.94 49.46 -9.23
N LEU A 16 22.07 50.08 -8.90
CA LEU A 16 22.82 49.99 -7.65
C LEU A 16 22.28 51.02 -6.65
N LEU A 17 22.31 50.69 -5.36
CA LEU A 17 22.90 51.49 -4.26
C LEU A 17 22.72 50.75 -2.91
N GLY A 18 23.75 50.81 -2.06
CA GLY A 18 23.65 50.49 -0.62
C GLY A 18 24.60 49.41 -0.12
N ARG A 19 25.84 49.79 0.23
CA ARG A 19 26.78 49.00 1.05
C ARG A 19 26.36 49.05 2.52
N SER A 20 26.54 47.96 3.27
CA SER A 20 27.01 48.01 4.66
C SER A 20 27.63 46.66 5.08
N LEU A 21 28.74 46.76 5.80
CA LEU A 21 29.63 45.71 6.29
C LEU A 21 29.19 45.20 7.68
N ALA A 22 29.29 43.88 7.90
CA ALA A 22 29.63 43.20 9.15
C ALA A 22 29.60 41.68 8.85
N SER A 23 30.71 40.95 8.71
CA SER A 23 31.69 40.54 9.73
C SER A 23 31.07 39.67 10.84
N SER A 24 30.98 38.35 10.62
CA SER A 24 31.27 37.32 11.64
C SER A 24 31.35 35.90 11.03
N PRO A 25 32.19 35.01 11.57
CA PRO A 25 32.63 33.80 10.91
C PRO A 25 31.80 32.59 11.34
N LEU A 26 31.41 31.73 10.40
CA LEU A 26 30.86 30.41 10.70
C LEU A 26 31.64 29.33 9.94
N VAL A 27 32.58 28.76 10.70
CA VAL A 27 32.90 27.33 10.83
C VAL A 27 32.64 26.47 9.58
N LEU A 28 33.73 26.19 8.86
CA LEU A 28 33.86 25.07 7.94
C LEU A 28 33.72 23.74 8.71
N ILE A 29 32.62 23.02 8.50
CA ILE A 29 32.54 21.59 8.81
C ILE A 29 32.57 20.85 7.48
N SER A 30 33.71 20.21 7.21
CA SER A 30 33.90 19.27 6.12
C SER A 30 32.97 18.06 6.31
N GLN A 31 32.09 17.82 5.34
CA GLN A 31 31.38 16.55 5.20
C GLN A 31 32.13 15.68 4.19
N PRO A 32 32.51 14.43 4.53
CA PRO A 32 33.17 13.54 3.58
C PRO A 32 32.16 12.97 2.57
N PHE A 33 32.60 12.99 1.30
CA PHE A 33 31.99 12.28 0.18
C PHE A 33 31.88 10.78 0.48
N TYR A 34 30.66 10.23 0.53
CA TYR A 34 30.45 8.79 0.44
C TYR A 34 30.38 8.39 -1.03
N THR A 35 31.40 7.64 -1.45
CA THR A 35 31.53 6.99 -2.74
C THR A 35 30.48 5.91 -2.94
N THR A 36 29.81 5.97 -4.09
CA THR A 36 28.93 4.94 -4.66
C THR A 36 29.70 3.63 -4.84
N ILE A 37 29.30 2.56 -4.13
CA ILE A 37 29.79 1.20 -4.39
C ILE A 37 28.74 0.47 -5.24
N GLU A 38 29.11 0.21 -6.49
CA GLU A 38 28.51 -0.82 -7.32
C GLU A 38 28.71 -2.20 -6.68
N LYS A 39 27.64 -2.99 -6.57
CA LYS A 39 27.73 -4.45 -6.49
C LYS A 39 26.73 -5.09 -7.44
N ARG A 40 27.20 -5.39 -8.66
CA ARG A 40 26.70 -6.49 -9.48
C ARG A 40 27.24 -7.78 -8.90
N GLY A 41 26.36 -8.60 -8.31
CA GLY A 41 26.67 -9.95 -7.84
C GLY A 41 25.92 -10.97 -8.68
N PHE A 42 26.64 -11.63 -9.58
CA PHE A 42 26.26 -12.87 -10.24
C PHE A 42 25.99 -13.96 -9.19
N LEU A 43 24.87 -14.67 -9.30
CA LEU A 43 24.73 -16.02 -8.77
C LEU A 43 24.07 -16.89 -9.85
N ALA A 44 24.93 -17.55 -10.63
CA ALA A 44 24.56 -18.76 -11.36
C ALA A 44 24.56 -19.91 -10.35
N GLN A 45 23.38 -20.45 -10.03
CA GLN A 45 23.25 -21.68 -9.28
C GLN A 45 22.97 -22.84 -10.25
N GLN A 46 23.79 -23.87 -10.07
CA GLN A 46 23.75 -25.18 -10.67
C GLN A 46 22.37 -25.83 -10.48
N PHE A 47 21.83 -26.43 -11.55
CA PHE A 47 20.78 -27.44 -11.44
C PHE A 47 21.33 -28.77 -11.95
N SER A 48 21.48 -29.70 -11.02
CA SER A 48 21.81 -31.09 -11.25
C SER A 48 20.59 -31.85 -11.79
N PHE A 49 20.85 -32.53 -12.91
CA PHE A 49 20.25 -33.76 -13.43
C PHE A 49 19.11 -34.41 -12.61
N LEU A 50 17.93 -34.50 -13.24
CA LEU A 50 16.98 -35.60 -13.04
C LEU A 50 16.82 -36.36 -14.36
N GLN A 51 17.04 -37.66 -14.28
CA GLN A 51 16.98 -38.65 -15.34
C GLN A 51 15.52 -39.02 -15.69
N SER A 52 15.26 -39.05 -17.00
CA SER A 52 14.48 -40.02 -17.80
C SER A 52 13.15 -40.60 -17.29
N ALA A 53 12.10 -40.40 -18.08
CA ALA A 53 11.24 -41.50 -18.59
C ALA A 53 10.51 -41.07 -19.90
N PRO A 54 10.20 -42.01 -20.82
CA PRO A 54 9.89 -41.71 -22.22
C PRO A 54 8.39 -41.64 -22.55
N PHE A 55 8.00 -40.68 -23.38
CA PHE A 55 6.66 -40.61 -24.00
C PHE A 55 6.61 -41.50 -25.24
N HIS A 56 5.73 -42.51 -25.22
CA HIS A 56 5.33 -43.28 -26.39
C HIS A 56 4.39 -42.45 -27.28
N ALA A 57 4.74 -42.33 -28.55
CA ALA A 57 3.88 -41.87 -29.62
C ALA A 57 3.05 -43.04 -30.15
N HIS A 58 1.74 -42.87 -30.35
CA HIS A 58 0.91 -43.53 -31.39
C HIS A 58 -0.54 -43.01 -31.31
N GLY A 59 -1.18 -42.77 -32.46
CA GLY A 59 -2.62 -42.50 -32.59
C GLY A 59 -2.93 -41.35 -33.54
N VAL A 60 -2.76 -41.52 -34.86
CA VAL A 60 -3.81 -41.88 -35.83
C VAL A 60 -5.00 -40.89 -35.83
N TYR A 61 -4.98 -39.97 -36.80
CA TYR A 61 -6.14 -39.17 -37.19
C TYR A 61 -7.14 -40.05 -37.94
N SER A 62 -8.27 -40.37 -37.30
CA SER A 62 -9.44 -40.92 -37.99
C SER A 62 -10.56 -39.88 -38.02
N ARG A 63 -10.84 -39.37 -39.21
CA ARG A 63 -12.10 -38.68 -39.55
C ARG A 63 -13.26 -39.65 -39.38
N CYS A 64 -14.19 -39.34 -38.49
CA CYS A 64 -15.52 -39.94 -38.50
C CYS A 64 -16.52 -38.91 -39.01
N TYR A 65 -17.03 -39.15 -40.22
CA TYR A 65 -18.31 -38.62 -40.68
C TYR A 65 -19.41 -39.29 -39.84
N CYS A 66 -20.21 -38.51 -39.12
CA CYS A 66 -21.41 -39.02 -38.47
C CYS A 66 -22.62 -38.46 -39.21
N SER A 67 -23.17 -39.30 -40.09
CA SER A 67 -24.45 -39.13 -40.74
C SER A 67 -25.46 -40.04 -40.06
N THR A 68 -26.29 -39.51 -39.16
CA THR A 68 -27.62 -40.09 -38.91
C THR A 68 -28.53 -39.13 -38.16
N GLN A 69 -29.74 -39.05 -38.70
CA GLN A 69 -30.93 -38.42 -38.12
C GLN A 69 -31.10 -38.81 -36.65
N CYS A 70 -31.21 -37.81 -35.78
CA CYS A 70 -31.72 -38.02 -34.43
C CYS A 70 -32.96 -37.13 -34.25
N GLY A 71 -34.05 -37.80 -33.88
CA GLY A 71 -35.41 -37.28 -33.87
C GLY A 71 -35.60 -36.07 -32.96
N LYS A 72 -36.53 -35.22 -33.41
CA LYS A 72 -37.12 -34.13 -32.63
C LYS A 72 -37.84 -34.73 -31.42
N SER A 73 -37.29 -34.59 -30.24
CA SER A 73 -38.07 -34.56 -29.00
C SER A 73 -38.18 -33.09 -28.57
N SER A 74 -39.40 -32.56 -28.71
CA SER A 74 -39.82 -31.27 -28.21
C SER A 74 -39.81 -31.30 -26.69
N LEU A 75 -38.74 -30.79 -26.08
CA LEU A 75 -38.74 -30.39 -24.68
C LEU A 75 -38.86 -28.86 -24.64
N ASP A 76 -40.08 -28.43 -24.32
CA ASP A 76 -40.47 -27.06 -24.06
C ASP A 76 -39.50 -26.43 -23.04
N THR A 77 -38.66 -25.53 -23.53
CA THR A 77 -37.89 -24.58 -22.73
C THR A 77 -38.21 -23.19 -23.27
N SER A 78 -39.38 -22.68 -22.90
CA SER A 78 -39.79 -21.31 -23.20
C SER A 78 -40.31 -20.60 -21.95
N SER A 79 -39.38 -20.13 -21.12
CA SER A 79 -39.63 -18.99 -20.24
C SER A 79 -38.34 -18.20 -19.98
N GLU A 80 -37.64 -17.83 -21.06
CA GLU A 80 -36.80 -16.64 -21.01
C GLU A 80 -37.71 -15.42 -20.82
N PRO A 81 -37.56 -14.61 -19.76
CA PRO A 81 -38.36 -13.41 -19.60
C PRO A 81 -38.00 -12.43 -20.72
N ALA A 82 -38.98 -12.15 -21.58
CA ALA A 82 -38.88 -11.14 -22.62
C ALA A 82 -38.31 -9.85 -22.04
N LYS A 83 -37.15 -9.42 -22.53
CA LYS A 83 -36.55 -8.12 -22.18
C LYS A 83 -37.54 -7.04 -22.58
N ALA A 84 -38.29 -6.52 -21.61
CA ALA A 84 -39.21 -5.41 -21.80
C ALA A 84 -38.46 -4.27 -22.51
N GLN A 85 -38.90 -3.92 -23.71
CA GLN A 85 -38.31 -2.83 -24.48
C GLN A 85 -38.51 -1.54 -23.69
N ALA A 86 -37.45 -1.06 -23.04
CA ALA A 86 -37.49 0.18 -22.28
C ALA A 86 -37.90 1.32 -23.23
N LYS A 87 -39.07 1.92 -22.96
CA LYS A 87 -39.58 3.07 -23.72
C LYS A 87 -38.47 4.12 -23.80
N ARG A 88 -38.10 4.50 -25.03
CA ARG A 88 -37.03 5.48 -25.26
C ARG A 88 -37.45 6.80 -24.61
N LYS A 89 -36.58 7.34 -23.75
CA LYS A 89 -36.83 8.63 -23.11
C LYS A 89 -36.90 9.73 -24.18
N PRO A 90 -37.71 10.80 -23.96
CA PRO A 90 -37.79 11.93 -24.89
C PRO A 90 -36.42 12.54 -25.19
N HIS A 91 -36.29 13.16 -26.37
CA HIS A 91 -35.07 13.87 -26.73
C HIS A 91 -34.79 14.97 -25.69
N ARG A 92 -33.53 15.08 -25.24
CA ARG A 92 -33.03 16.06 -24.24
C ARG A 92 -33.54 15.84 -22.81
N PHE A 93 -34.18 14.70 -22.53
CA PHE A 93 -34.60 14.35 -21.18
C PHE A 93 -33.47 14.53 -20.14
N TRP A 94 -32.24 14.13 -20.49
CA TRP A 94 -31.08 14.20 -19.59
C TRP A 94 -30.40 15.56 -19.50
N VAL A 95 -30.86 16.58 -20.23
CA VAL A 95 -30.32 17.94 -20.12
C VAL A 95 -30.88 18.65 -18.87
N SER A 96 -32.07 18.26 -18.42
CA SER A 96 -32.69 18.82 -17.21
C SER A 96 -32.01 18.30 -15.94
N LEU A 97 -31.51 19.21 -15.10
CA LEU A 97 -30.89 18.88 -13.82
C LEU A 97 -31.84 18.14 -12.88
N SER A 98 -33.14 18.48 -12.90
CA SER A 98 -34.18 17.79 -12.11
C SER A 98 -34.23 16.30 -12.45
N ASN A 99 -34.24 15.96 -13.75
CA ASN A 99 -34.28 14.57 -14.20
C ASN A 99 -32.98 13.82 -13.84
N GLN A 100 -31.85 14.51 -13.80
CA GLN A 100 -30.57 13.93 -13.37
C GLN A 100 -30.59 13.64 -11.86
N ARG A 101 -31.09 14.58 -11.04
CA ARG A 101 -31.28 14.39 -9.61
C ARG A 101 -32.25 13.25 -9.32
N ASP A 102 -33.40 13.20 -9.98
CA ASP A 102 -34.39 12.13 -9.80
C ASP A 102 -33.80 10.74 -10.07
N PHE A 103 -32.89 10.65 -11.05
CA PHE A 103 -32.19 9.41 -11.34
C PHE A 103 -31.24 9.02 -10.20
N PHE A 104 -30.39 9.94 -9.74
CA PHE A 104 -29.44 9.64 -8.66
C PHE A 104 -30.13 9.41 -7.32
N ASP A 105 -31.27 10.06 -7.05
CA ASP A 105 -32.09 9.78 -5.86
C ASP A 105 -32.68 8.37 -5.90
N GLN A 106 -33.18 7.93 -7.07
CA GLN A 106 -33.65 6.55 -7.26
C GLN A 106 -32.51 5.54 -7.12
N PHE A 107 -31.34 5.86 -7.69
CA PHE A 107 -30.15 5.04 -7.57
C PHE A 107 -29.70 4.91 -6.11
N ALA A 108 -29.65 6.02 -5.37
CA ALA A 108 -29.30 6.05 -3.96
C ALA A 108 -30.26 5.20 -3.11
N ARG A 109 -31.57 5.35 -3.30
CA ARG A 109 -32.58 4.52 -2.63
C ARG A 109 -32.41 3.03 -2.93
N LYS A 110 -32.16 2.69 -4.19
CA LYS A 110 -31.99 1.29 -4.63
C LYS A 110 -30.73 0.64 -4.04
N HIS A 111 -29.63 1.38 -3.94
CA HIS A 111 -28.36 0.90 -3.39
C HIS A 111 -28.17 1.20 -1.90
N LYS A 112 -29.19 1.73 -1.22
CA LYS A 112 -29.18 2.10 0.20
C LYS A 112 -28.00 3.05 0.54
N LEU A 113 -27.79 4.06 -0.30
CA LEU A 113 -26.80 5.11 -0.10
C LEU A 113 -27.47 6.23 0.70
N GLU A 114 -27.22 6.29 2.01
CA GLU A 114 -27.86 7.23 2.92
C GLU A 114 -27.01 8.49 3.14
N GLN A 115 -25.69 8.36 3.02
CA GLN A 115 -24.73 9.43 3.26
C GLN A 115 -23.91 9.77 2.01
N PRO A 116 -23.45 11.02 1.85
CA PRO A 116 -22.54 11.40 0.76
C PRO A 116 -21.29 10.51 0.65
N GLY A 117 -20.81 9.95 1.76
CA GLY A 117 -19.67 9.03 1.79
C GLY A 117 -19.93 7.68 1.11
N ASP A 118 -21.18 7.20 1.07
CA ASP A 118 -21.52 5.88 0.52
C ASP A 118 -21.30 5.79 -0.99
N TRP A 119 -21.43 6.94 -1.67
CA TRP A 119 -21.13 7.12 -3.08
C TRP A 119 -19.70 6.77 -3.46
N ARG A 120 -18.77 6.73 -2.50
CA ARG A 120 -17.38 6.33 -2.72
C ARG A 120 -17.24 4.91 -3.30
N ASN A 121 -18.17 4.02 -2.96
CA ASN A 121 -18.12 2.63 -3.43
C ASN A 121 -18.85 2.43 -4.77
N VAL A 122 -19.55 3.46 -5.26
CA VAL A 122 -20.28 3.41 -6.52
C VAL A 122 -19.30 3.52 -7.69
N THR A 123 -19.36 2.56 -8.60
CA THR A 123 -18.51 2.56 -9.79
C THR A 123 -19.19 3.24 -10.97
N TYR A 124 -18.40 3.84 -11.87
CA TYR A 124 -18.92 4.42 -13.13
C TYR A 124 -19.75 3.40 -13.92
N THR A 125 -19.28 2.15 -14.00
CA THR A 125 -19.96 1.07 -14.72
C THR A 125 -21.32 0.72 -14.11
N GLN A 126 -21.43 0.74 -12.79
CA GLN A 126 -22.70 0.49 -12.09
C GLN A 126 -23.75 1.54 -12.48
N VAL A 127 -23.36 2.82 -12.54
CA VAL A 127 -24.26 3.90 -12.96
C VAL A 127 -24.65 3.78 -14.43
N VAL A 128 -23.70 3.41 -15.31
CA VAL A 128 -23.96 3.17 -16.74
C VAL A 128 -24.94 2.01 -16.95
N ASN A 129 -24.73 0.89 -16.24
CA ASN A 129 -25.57 -0.31 -16.34
C ASN A 129 -27.02 -0.04 -15.91
N GLU A 130 -27.25 0.99 -15.10
CA GLU A 130 -28.59 1.41 -14.67
C GLU A 130 -29.18 2.54 -15.53
N GLY A 131 -28.54 2.88 -16.65
CA GLY A 131 -29.05 3.85 -17.62
C GLY A 131 -28.61 5.30 -17.36
N GLY A 132 -27.69 5.53 -16.42
CA GLY A 132 -27.11 6.85 -16.15
C GLY A 132 -26.02 7.27 -17.14
N GLY A 133 -25.70 6.46 -18.15
CA GLY A 133 -24.61 6.73 -19.08
C GLY A 133 -24.74 8.07 -19.83
N ASN A 134 -25.95 8.46 -20.24
CA ASN A 134 -26.18 9.75 -20.92
C ASN A 134 -26.03 10.97 -19.97
N ILE A 135 -26.19 10.77 -18.66
CA ILE A 135 -25.92 11.80 -17.66
C ILE A 135 -24.41 11.94 -17.53
N LEU A 136 -23.70 10.83 -17.35
CA LEU A 136 -22.25 10.82 -17.16
C LEU A 136 -21.47 11.36 -18.36
N GLN A 137 -21.99 11.26 -19.59
CA GLN A 137 -21.39 11.87 -20.78
C GLN A 137 -21.33 13.41 -20.74
N GLN A 138 -22.18 14.05 -19.92
CA GLN A 138 -22.20 15.51 -19.78
C GLN A 138 -21.15 16.03 -18.79
N TYR A 139 -20.50 15.14 -18.04
CA TYR A 139 -19.56 15.48 -16.99
C TYR A 139 -18.21 14.78 -17.20
N SER A 140 -17.14 15.34 -16.64
CA SER A 140 -15.80 14.76 -16.75
C SER A 140 -15.61 13.50 -15.88
N SER A 141 -16.44 13.34 -14.83
CA SER A 141 -16.41 12.21 -13.91
C SER A 141 -17.72 12.07 -13.15
N LEU A 142 -17.91 10.93 -12.47
CA LEU A 142 -19.05 10.72 -11.56
C LEU A 142 -19.06 11.76 -10.43
N LEU A 143 -17.89 12.10 -9.87
CA LEU A 143 -17.78 13.11 -8.83
C LEU A 143 -18.25 14.49 -9.32
N ALA A 144 -17.80 14.90 -10.51
CA ALA A 144 -18.23 16.16 -11.12
C ALA A 144 -19.74 16.20 -11.37
N ALA A 145 -20.36 15.08 -11.74
CA ALA A 145 -21.81 14.98 -11.86
C ALA A 145 -22.50 15.16 -10.49
N LEU A 146 -22.01 14.49 -9.45
CA LEU A 146 -22.56 14.60 -8.09
C LEU A 146 -22.41 16.02 -7.52
N GLU A 147 -21.27 16.67 -7.73
CA GLU A 147 -21.03 18.07 -7.32
C GLU A 147 -21.98 19.06 -8.02
N ALA A 148 -22.26 18.84 -9.32
CA ALA A 148 -23.18 19.68 -10.07
C ALA A 148 -24.66 19.43 -9.69
N ILE A 149 -25.03 18.18 -9.43
CA ILE A 149 -26.42 17.77 -9.14
C ILE A 149 -26.79 18.05 -7.69
N TYR A 150 -25.85 17.90 -6.76
CA TYR A 150 -26.02 18.14 -5.33
C TYR A 150 -24.99 19.15 -4.79
N PRO A 151 -25.10 20.44 -5.19
CA PRO A 151 -24.19 21.48 -4.72
C PRO A 151 -24.30 21.74 -3.21
N GLU A 152 -25.40 21.33 -2.58
CA GLU A 152 -25.60 21.42 -1.13
C GLU A 152 -24.74 20.44 -0.32
N HIS A 153 -24.21 19.39 -0.96
CA HIS A 153 -23.40 18.39 -0.30
C HIS A 153 -21.90 18.66 -0.49
N LYS A 154 -21.13 18.50 0.59
CA LYS A 154 -19.67 18.56 0.54
C LYS A 154 -19.11 17.20 0.15
N TRP A 155 -18.67 17.08 -1.10
CA TRP A 155 -18.17 15.82 -1.68
C TRP A 155 -16.71 15.50 -1.35
N ASN A 156 -16.11 16.23 -0.40
CA ASN A 156 -14.70 16.15 0.01
C ASN A 156 -14.24 14.75 0.45
N HIS A 157 -15.19 13.85 0.72
CA HIS A 157 -14.94 12.48 1.16
C HIS A 157 -14.84 11.47 0.00
N ILE A 158 -15.26 11.85 -1.21
CA ILE A 158 -15.13 11.02 -2.41
C ILE A 158 -13.76 11.28 -3.01
N ARG A 159 -12.89 10.27 -2.97
CA ARG A 159 -11.53 10.40 -3.50
C ARG A 159 -11.54 10.55 -5.01
N THR A 160 -10.96 11.64 -5.51
CA THR A 160 -10.55 11.77 -6.90
C THR A 160 -9.49 10.72 -7.24
N ARG A 161 -9.59 10.12 -8.42
CA ARG A 161 -8.58 9.18 -8.92
C ARG A 161 -7.23 9.90 -9.00
N VAL A 162 -6.25 9.45 -8.22
CA VAL A 162 -4.89 9.99 -8.31
C VAL A 162 -4.26 9.65 -9.66
N PRO A 163 -3.39 10.53 -10.21
CA PRO A 163 -2.70 10.27 -11.47
C PRO A 163 -1.93 8.94 -11.46
N ARG A 164 -1.71 8.37 -12.65
CA ARG A 164 -0.80 7.22 -12.78
C ARG A 164 0.57 7.59 -12.22
N LYS A 165 1.19 6.63 -11.54
CA LYS A 165 2.47 6.76 -10.85
C LYS A 165 2.53 7.72 -9.65
N HIS A 166 1.41 8.34 -9.24
CA HIS A 166 1.38 9.27 -8.11
C HIS A 166 2.05 8.69 -6.84
N TRP A 167 1.76 7.42 -6.54
CA TRP A 167 2.27 6.74 -5.35
C TRP A 167 3.71 6.23 -5.45
N TYR A 168 4.40 6.34 -6.59
CA TYR A 168 5.83 5.99 -6.66
C TYR A 168 6.71 7.09 -6.07
N ASN A 169 6.17 8.30 -5.91
CA ASN A 169 6.87 9.39 -5.26
C ASN A 169 6.72 9.26 -3.72
N ILE A 170 7.85 9.04 -3.04
CA ILE A 170 7.90 8.87 -1.58
C ILE A 170 7.31 10.06 -0.81
N ASN A 171 7.41 11.29 -1.35
CA ASN A 171 6.86 12.49 -0.70
C ASN A 171 5.33 12.47 -0.69
N ASN A 172 4.69 11.92 -1.73
CA ASN A 172 3.24 11.76 -1.74
C ASN A 172 2.80 10.69 -0.75
N GLN A 173 3.56 9.61 -0.62
CA GLN A 173 3.30 8.58 0.37
C GLN A 173 3.44 9.13 1.79
N ARG A 174 4.50 9.91 2.05
CA ARG A 174 4.71 10.61 3.32
C ARG A 174 3.54 11.52 3.65
N LYS A 175 3.15 12.41 2.72
CA LYS A 175 2.01 13.31 2.91
C LYS A 175 0.73 12.54 3.28
N PHE A 176 0.47 11.43 2.61
CA PHE A 176 -0.66 10.56 2.93
C PHE A 176 -0.59 10.03 4.38
N PHE A 177 0.56 9.48 4.79
CA PHE A 177 0.71 8.96 6.14
C PHE A 177 0.73 10.05 7.23
N ASP A 178 1.21 11.25 6.91
CA ASP A 178 1.16 12.42 7.82
C ASP A 178 -0.29 12.84 8.07
N GLU A 179 -1.09 12.97 7.00
CA GLU A 179 -2.53 13.26 7.10
C GLU A 179 -3.28 12.15 7.85
N PHE A 180 -2.94 10.89 7.57
CA PHE A 180 -3.50 9.73 8.27
C PHE A 180 -3.15 9.75 9.76
N ALA A 181 -1.89 10.02 10.09
CA ALA A 181 -1.39 10.09 11.46
C ALA A 181 -2.07 11.22 12.23
N ALA A 182 -2.17 12.41 11.63
CA ALA A 182 -2.89 13.55 12.20
C ALA A 182 -4.36 13.20 12.47
N LYS A 183 -5.04 12.55 11.52
CA LYS A 183 -6.45 12.14 11.65
C LYS A 183 -6.67 11.11 12.76
N ARG A 184 -5.70 10.23 13.01
CA ARG A 184 -5.77 9.17 14.02
C ARG A 184 -5.04 9.52 15.32
N SER A 185 -4.56 10.76 15.45
CA SER A 185 -3.79 11.24 16.62
C SER A 185 -2.56 10.37 16.93
N ILE A 186 -1.90 9.82 15.90
CA ILE A 186 -0.68 9.03 16.03
C ILE A 186 0.49 9.98 16.26
N ARG A 187 1.17 9.84 17.40
CA ARG A 187 2.30 10.71 17.79
C ARG A 187 3.62 9.96 17.88
N HIS A 188 3.57 8.67 18.17
CA HIS A 188 4.74 7.83 18.37
C HIS A 188 4.75 6.63 17.41
N PRO A 189 5.93 6.11 17.03
CA PRO A 189 6.05 4.91 16.20
C PRO A 189 5.27 3.69 16.73
N SER A 190 5.12 3.58 18.05
CA SER A 190 4.35 2.52 18.72
C SER A 190 2.84 2.60 18.48
N ASP A 191 2.30 3.79 18.22
CA ASP A 191 0.84 3.98 18.04
C ASP A 191 0.35 3.31 16.75
N TRP A 192 1.25 3.14 15.77
CA TRP A 192 0.98 2.41 14.54
C TRP A 192 0.63 0.93 14.77
N ASN A 193 0.96 0.35 15.93
CA ASN A 193 0.56 -1.02 16.28
C ASN A 193 -0.95 -1.20 16.38
N ASN A 194 -1.68 -0.12 16.68
CA ASN A 194 -3.14 -0.15 16.80
C ASN A 194 -3.84 0.04 15.43
N ILE A 195 -3.07 0.29 14.37
CA ILE A 195 -3.60 0.54 13.04
C ILE A 195 -3.62 -0.75 12.24
N THR A 196 -4.79 -1.09 11.72
CA THR A 196 -4.94 -2.29 10.89
C THR A 196 -4.64 -1.97 9.42
N TYR A 197 -4.30 -3.01 8.65
CA TYR A 197 -4.21 -2.91 7.19
C TYR A 197 -5.50 -2.33 6.57
N LEU A 198 -6.66 -2.72 7.12
CA LEU A 198 -7.96 -2.29 6.63
C LEU A 198 -8.20 -0.79 6.87
N ASP A 199 -7.73 -0.22 7.99
CA ASP A 199 -7.83 1.22 8.24
C ASP A 199 -7.17 2.04 7.12
N ILE A 200 -5.98 1.62 6.70
CA ILE A 200 -5.22 2.32 5.65
C ILE A 200 -5.85 2.10 4.27
N VAL A 201 -6.35 0.90 3.98
CA VAL A 201 -7.07 0.62 2.72
C VAL A 201 -8.37 1.39 2.64
N ASN A 202 -9.11 1.49 3.74
CA ASN A 202 -10.29 2.33 3.86
C ASN A 202 -9.91 3.80 3.73
N GLU A 203 -8.68 4.19 4.05
CA GLU A 203 -8.13 5.49 3.72
C GLU A 203 -7.40 5.54 2.36
N GLY A 204 -7.62 4.58 1.46
CA GLY A 204 -7.14 4.68 0.07
C GLY A 204 -5.63 4.46 -0.09
N GLY A 205 -4.93 4.10 0.98
CA GLY A 205 -3.52 3.76 0.98
C GLY A 205 -3.20 2.39 0.39
N LYS A 206 -4.19 1.65 -0.14
CA LYS A 206 -3.99 0.30 -0.73
C LYS A 206 -2.87 0.27 -1.77
N SER A 207 -2.84 1.27 -2.66
CA SER A 207 -1.81 1.37 -3.70
C SER A 207 -0.41 1.66 -3.15
N ILE A 208 -0.30 2.29 -1.99
CA ILE A 208 0.98 2.50 -1.30
C ILE A 208 1.40 1.16 -0.69
N LEU A 209 0.52 0.51 0.07
CA LEU A 209 0.82 -0.75 0.75
C LEU A 209 1.26 -1.87 -0.21
N ASN A 210 0.70 -1.92 -1.42
CA ASN A 210 1.10 -2.89 -2.44
C ASN A 210 2.56 -2.75 -2.92
N GLN A 211 3.22 -1.62 -2.66
CA GLN A 211 4.63 -1.40 -3.01
C GLN A 211 5.59 -1.96 -1.97
N TYR A 212 5.09 -2.37 -0.80
CA TYR A 212 5.89 -2.82 0.33
C TYR A 212 5.46 -4.21 0.78
N SER A 213 6.37 -4.92 1.43
CA SER A 213 6.10 -6.26 1.99
C SER A 213 5.19 -6.22 3.23
N SER A 214 5.14 -5.08 3.94
CA SER A 214 4.36 -4.90 5.17
C SER A 214 4.15 -3.42 5.47
N LEU A 215 3.20 -3.11 6.35
CA LEU A 215 3.02 -1.74 6.87
C LEU A 215 4.30 -1.22 7.53
N PHE A 216 4.95 -2.05 8.35
CA PHE A 216 6.21 -1.68 9.00
C PHE A 216 7.30 -1.29 7.98
N SER A 217 7.46 -2.06 6.91
CA SER A 217 8.47 -1.73 5.87
C SER A 217 8.11 -0.48 5.08
N ALA A 218 6.82 -0.20 4.86
CA ALA A 218 6.37 1.07 4.29
C ALA A 218 6.74 2.24 5.21
N LEU A 219 6.38 2.16 6.50
CA LEU A 219 6.63 3.24 7.46
C LEU A 219 8.13 3.48 7.68
N ALA A 220 8.94 2.43 7.77
CA ALA A 220 10.39 2.56 7.91
C ALA A 220 11.06 3.20 6.67
N ALA A 221 10.55 2.91 5.48
CA ALA A 221 11.04 3.53 4.25
C ALA A 221 10.57 4.99 4.10
N ILE A 222 9.36 5.30 4.56
CA ILE A 222 8.76 6.62 4.45
C ILE A 222 9.33 7.57 5.50
N TYR A 223 9.56 7.10 6.74
CA TYR A 223 10.07 7.85 7.89
C TYR A 223 11.45 7.31 8.35
N PRO A 224 12.52 7.41 7.53
CA PRO A 224 13.84 6.91 7.90
C PRO A 224 14.47 7.66 9.08
N GLU A 225 13.98 8.85 9.40
CA GLU A 225 14.42 9.66 10.54
C GLU A 225 13.90 9.14 11.89
N LEU A 226 12.89 8.27 11.89
CA LEU A 226 12.34 7.67 13.11
C LEU A 226 13.04 6.35 13.42
N GLU A 227 13.28 6.08 14.69
CA GLU A 227 13.80 4.78 15.12
C GLU A 227 12.69 3.71 15.08
N TRP A 228 12.70 2.90 14.03
CA TRP A 228 11.78 1.78 13.87
C TRP A 228 12.33 0.53 14.51
N ASN A 229 11.74 0.13 15.63
CA ASN A 229 12.14 -1.09 16.32
C ASN A 229 11.14 -2.21 16.05
N ILE A 230 11.60 -3.34 15.50
CA ILE A 230 10.74 -4.47 15.11
C ILE A 230 9.96 -5.03 16.31
N TYR A 231 10.48 -4.91 17.54
CA TYR A 231 9.87 -5.50 18.73
C TYR A 231 8.89 -4.56 19.44
N THR A 232 9.04 -3.24 19.28
CA THR A 232 8.11 -2.26 19.87
C THR A 232 7.12 -1.68 18.87
N SER A 233 7.49 -1.62 17.57
CA SER A 233 6.68 -1.05 16.50
C SER A 233 5.94 -2.12 15.68
N ARG A 234 5.96 -3.39 16.09
CA ARG A 234 5.10 -4.44 15.54
C ARG A 234 4.48 -5.27 16.65
N THR A 235 3.21 -5.62 16.47
CA THR A 235 2.52 -6.60 17.33
C THR A 235 3.08 -8.02 17.14
N GLN A 236 3.54 -8.35 15.94
CA GLN A 236 4.14 -9.65 15.62
C GLN A 236 5.34 -9.51 14.68
N VAL A 237 6.42 -10.20 15.05
CA VAL A 237 7.61 -10.36 14.21
C VAL A 237 7.32 -11.31 13.03
N PRO A 238 8.11 -11.27 11.95
CA PRO A 238 7.94 -12.16 10.80
C PRO A 238 7.95 -13.66 11.16
N LYS A 239 7.31 -14.48 10.34
CA LYS A 239 7.36 -15.94 10.49
C LYS A 239 8.81 -16.42 10.46
N ASN A 240 9.14 -17.39 11.32
CA ASN A 240 10.50 -17.94 11.49
C ASN A 240 11.57 -16.93 11.97
N HIS A 241 11.20 -15.71 12.38
CA HIS A 241 12.17 -14.71 12.86
C HIS A 241 13.04 -15.24 14.00
N TRP A 242 12.43 -15.98 14.94
CA TRP A 242 13.12 -16.61 16.07
C TRP A 242 13.86 -17.92 15.73
N ASN A 243 13.89 -18.35 14.47
CA ASN A 243 14.72 -19.49 14.06
C ASN A 243 16.18 -19.09 13.85
N ASP A 244 16.41 -17.82 13.55
CA ASP A 244 17.74 -17.25 13.50
C ASP A 244 18.18 -16.80 14.90
N ILE A 245 19.28 -17.39 15.36
CA ILE A 245 19.86 -17.09 16.67
C ILE A 245 20.37 -15.65 16.75
N GLY A 246 20.77 -15.05 15.62
CA GLY A 246 21.18 -13.65 15.53
C GLY A 246 20.04 -12.70 15.91
N ASN A 247 18.81 -13.00 15.50
CA ASN A 247 17.63 -12.22 15.86
C ASN A 247 17.29 -12.35 17.35
N ILE A 248 17.43 -13.55 17.92
CA ILE A 248 17.24 -13.75 19.37
C ILE A 248 18.30 -12.95 20.14
N LYS A 249 19.57 -13.01 19.72
CA LYS A 249 20.68 -12.22 20.30
C LYS A 249 20.42 -10.72 20.23
N ALA A 250 19.97 -10.21 19.09
CA ALA A 250 19.65 -8.80 18.91
C ALA A 250 18.53 -8.35 19.84
N PHE A 251 17.46 -9.15 19.96
CA PHE A 251 16.37 -8.90 20.90
C PHE A 251 16.86 -8.86 22.35
N ILE A 252 17.62 -9.87 22.79
CA ILE A 252 18.14 -9.94 24.15
C ILE A 252 19.07 -8.77 24.46
N LYS A 253 19.98 -8.42 23.55
CA LYS A 253 20.87 -7.27 23.71
C LYS A 253 20.12 -5.95 23.84
N GLN A 254 19.06 -5.78 23.07
CA GLN A 254 18.19 -4.61 23.21
C GLN A 254 17.46 -4.62 24.55
N PHE A 255 16.96 -5.77 24.98
CA PHE A 255 16.28 -5.94 26.26
C PHE A 255 17.21 -5.64 27.45
N GLU A 256 18.47 -6.09 27.37
CA GLU A 256 19.52 -5.76 28.34
C GLU A 256 19.70 -4.24 28.46
N LYS A 257 19.79 -3.55 27.31
CA LYS A 257 19.92 -2.09 27.27
C LYS A 257 18.68 -1.39 27.86
N SER A 258 17.47 -1.85 27.56
CA SER A 258 16.25 -1.19 28.05
C SER A 258 15.98 -1.44 29.54
N HIS A 259 16.48 -2.55 30.10
CA HIS A 259 16.30 -2.91 31.51
C HIS A 259 17.57 -2.73 32.36
N ASN A 260 18.59 -2.05 31.82
CA ASN A 260 19.88 -1.79 32.47
C ASN A 260 20.48 -3.06 33.10
N ILE A 261 20.46 -4.16 32.35
CA ILE A 261 21.05 -5.43 32.76
C ILE A 261 22.53 -5.36 32.41
N THR A 262 23.37 -5.32 33.43
CA THR A 262 24.83 -5.18 33.27
C THR A 262 25.57 -6.42 33.78
N GLN A 263 25.04 -7.07 34.80
CA GLN A 263 25.59 -8.27 35.40
C GLN A 263 24.70 -9.48 35.10
N ASP A 264 25.23 -10.70 35.25
CA ASP A 264 24.44 -11.91 34.99
C ASP A 264 23.35 -12.10 36.06
N GLU A 265 23.57 -11.61 37.28
CA GLU A 265 22.63 -11.64 38.38
C GLU A 265 21.39 -10.74 38.15
N ASP A 266 21.52 -9.71 37.31
CA ASP A 266 20.41 -8.84 36.92
C ASP A 266 19.34 -9.59 36.13
N TRP A 267 19.61 -10.80 35.63
CA TRP A 267 18.59 -11.64 35.00
C TRP A 267 17.60 -12.24 36.00
N TYR A 268 17.97 -12.42 37.27
CA TYR A 268 17.07 -12.99 38.28
C TYR A 268 15.91 -12.06 38.66
N ARG A 269 16.10 -10.74 38.51
CA ARG A 269 15.01 -9.76 38.71
C ARG A 269 14.02 -9.68 37.55
N ILE A 270 14.34 -10.30 36.40
CA ILE A 270 13.51 -10.25 35.20
C ILE A 270 12.54 -11.42 35.18
N SER A 271 11.26 -11.11 35.15
CA SER A 271 10.20 -12.08 34.95
C SER A 271 10.06 -12.44 33.47
N PHE A 272 9.62 -13.68 33.19
CA PHE A 272 9.30 -14.12 31.83
C PHE A 272 8.19 -13.28 31.18
N LYS A 273 7.29 -12.70 31.99
CA LYS A 273 6.23 -11.78 31.54
C LYS A 273 6.79 -10.46 30.99
N GLN A 274 7.87 -9.93 31.57
CA GLN A 274 8.50 -8.71 31.05
C GLN A 274 9.07 -8.91 29.65
N ILE A 275 9.63 -10.09 29.37
CA ILE A 275 10.09 -10.46 28.02
C ILE A 275 8.92 -10.48 27.02
N GLN A 276 7.77 -11.03 27.43
CA GLN A 276 6.56 -11.03 26.58
C GLN A 276 6.09 -9.62 26.26
N GLN A 277 6.06 -8.74 27.27
CA GLN A 277 5.64 -7.35 27.15
C GLN A 277 6.60 -6.52 26.29
N ALA A 278 7.89 -6.86 26.26
CA ALA A 278 8.89 -6.20 25.42
C ALA A 278 8.89 -6.65 23.94
N GLY A 279 7.87 -7.41 23.50
CA GLY A 279 7.75 -7.91 22.12
C GLY A 279 8.21 -9.36 21.93
N GLY A 280 8.64 -10.03 23.00
CA GLY A 280 9.05 -11.43 23.00
C GLY A 280 7.91 -12.44 23.07
N ASN A 281 6.64 -12.05 22.95
CA ASN A 281 5.50 -12.95 23.13
C ASN A 281 5.58 -14.21 22.23
N THR A 282 5.94 -14.05 20.96
CA THR A 282 6.11 -15.20 20.05
C THR A 282 7.42 -15.96 20.28
N LEU A 283 8.45 -15.33 20.88
CA LEU A 283 9.67 -16.00 21.32
C LEU A 283 9.38 -16.94 22.49
N THR A 284 8.56 -16.51 23.44
CA THR A 284 8.15 -17.33 24.60
C THR A 284 7.27 -18.52 24.24
N LYS A 285 6.74 -18.60 23.01
CA LYS A 285 6.08 -19.81 22.50
C LYS A 285 7.08 -20.87 22.04
N LYS A 286 8.30 -20.45 21.67
CA LYS A 286 9.36 -21.32 21.19
C LYS A 286 10.22 -21.85 22.34
N PHE A 287 10.45 -21.03 23.35
CA PHE A 287 11.25 -21.38 24.53
C PHE A 287 10.35 -21.43 25.76
N SER A 288 10.49 -22.49 26.55
CA SER A 288 9.70 -22.73 27.77
C SER A 288 10.04 -21.78 28.91
N SER A 289 11.28 -21.31 28.98
CA SER A 289 11.76 -20.47 30.08
C SER A 289 12.75 -19.41 29.62
N LEU A 290 12.94 -18.38 30.45
CA LEU A 290 13.99 -17.38 30.27
C LEU A 290 15.38 -18.02 30.27
N HIS A 291 15.58 -19.05 31.10
CA HIS A 291 16.83 -19.79 31.15
C HIS A 291 17.17 -20.44 29.79
N ASP A 292 16.19 -21.05 29.12
CA ASP A 292 16.40 -21.69 27.81
C ASP A 292 16.79 -20.67 26.73
N ILE A 293 16.18 -19.49 26.74
CA ILE A 293 16.52 -18.39 25.82
C ILE A 293 17.96 -17.96 26.04
N LEU A 294 18.34 -17.76 27.30
CA LEU A 294 19.67 -17.27 27.65
C LEU A 294 20.75 -18.32 27.39
N LYS A 295 20.46 -19.60 27.64
CA LYS A 295 21.35 -20.72 27.30
C LYS A 295 21.59 -20.82 25.79
N ALA A 296 20.57 -20.57 24.98
CA ALA A 296 20.74 -20.54 23.52
C ALA A 296 21.61 -19.35 23.07
N VAL A 297 21.42 -18.17 23.67
CA VAL A 297 22.13 -16.95 23.28
C VAL A 297 23.58 -16.90 23.81
N TYR A 298 23.80 -17.34 25.04
CA TYR A 298 25.09 -17.31 25.74
C TYR A 298 25.48 -18.72 26.22
N PRO A 299 25.79 -19.66 25.32
CA PRO A 299 26.08 -21.06 25.68
C PRO A 299 27.33 -21.21 26.54
N ASP A 300 28.31 -20.31 26.40
CA ASP A 300 29.61 -20.39 27.07
C ASP A 300 29.62 -19.75 28.47
N LYS A 301 28.54 -19.04 28.84
CA LYS A 301 28.42 -18.46 30.18
C LYS A 301 27.91 -19.52 31.16
N LYS A 302 28.78 -19.93 32.10
CA LYS A 302 28.34 -20.69 33.28
C LYS A 302 27.46 -19.79 34.13
N ARG A 303 26.23 -20.24 34.39
CA ARG A 303 25.21 -19.54 35.19
C ARG A 303 24.64 -20.50 36.22
#